data_AF-A0A8T0S2I0-F1
#
_entry.id   AF-A0A8T0S2I0-F1
#
_cell.length_a   1.000
_cell.length_b   1.000
_cell.length_c   1.000
_cell.angle_alpha   90.00
_cell.angle_beta   90.00
_cell.angle_gamma   90.00
#
_symmetry.space_group_name_H-M   'P 1'
#
loop_
_entity.id
_entity.type
_entity.pdbx_description
1 polymer ?
#
loop_
_entity_poly.entity_id
_entity_poly.type
_entity_poly.pdbx_seq_one_letter_code
_entity_poly.pdbx_strand_id
1 'polypeptide(L)'
;MSTSSVLSDEFIAHCLGLIPLTSAAAMQMRFSRDCNVCDGDGFCEYCSVEFLLSARATDSDQTLEVTSNDLRSADPKVCPSTRLAPSSRRSINTDFEPNAGEQRKGIGKDHAKWSPAATVTFMYEPDIDTLALDEKRSWVESSPTKVFHLDPITKQY
;
A
#
# COMPACT_ATOMS: atom_id res chain seq x y z
N MET A 1 6.38 -16.68 16.36
CA MET A 1 5.22 -16.84 15.48
C MET A 1 5.20 -18.29 15.06
N SER A 2 4.11 -19.02 15.29
CA SER A 2 3.96 -20.40 14.81
C SER A 2 2.66 -20.48 14.03
N THR A 3 2.75 -20.56 12.70
CA THR A 3 1.58 -20.83 11.85
C THR A 3 1.60 -22.28 11.39
N SER A 4 0.42 -22.91 11.31
CA SER A 4 0.27 -24.28 10.79
C SER A 4 -0.23 -24.28 9.33
N SER A 5 0.01 -23.19 8.61
CA SER A 5 -0.44 -23.05 7.23
C SER A 5 0.52 -23.77 6.27
N VAL A 6 0.09 -23.99 5.03
CA VAL A 6 0.98 -24.52 3.97
C VAL A 6 2.05 -23.51 3.56
N LEU A 7 1.78 -22.21 3.76
CA LEU A 7 2.71 -21.13 3.50
C LEU A 7 3.70 -21.01 4.65
N SER A 8 4.95 -20.70 4.32
CA SER A 8 5.98 -20.47 5.32
C SER A 8 5.81 -19.12 6.00
N ASP A 9 6.27 -19.03 7.25
CA ASP A 9 6.10 -17.84 8.09
C ASP A 9 6.78 -16.60 7.47
N GLU A 10 7.93 -16.76 6.80
CA GLU A 10 8.62 -15.66 6.12
C GLU A 10 7.84 -15.13 4.91
N PHE A 11 7.14 -16.00 4.18
CA PHE A 11 6.31 -15.58 3.06
C PHE A 11 5.11 -14.78 3.55
N ILE A 12 4.44 -15.26 4.61
CA ILE A 12 3.31 -14.55 5.22
C ILE A 12 3.77 -13.20 5.77
N ALA A 13 4.88 -13.16 6.51
CA ALA A 13 5.42 -11.92 7.08
C ALA A 13 5.80 -10.90 5.99
N HIS A 14 6.37 -11.36 4.88
CA HIS A 14 6.69 -10.51 3.73
C HIS A 14 5.42 -9.91 3.11
N CYS A 15 4.39 -10.73 2.85
CA CYS A 15 3.11 -10.26 2.33
C CYS A 15 2.43 -9.26 3.27
N LEU A 16 2.41 -9.53 4.59
CA LEU A 16 1.88 -8.61 5.59
C LEU A 16 2.62 -7.27 5.61
N GLY A 17 3.94 -7.30 5.38
CA GLY A 17 4.76 -6.09 5.28
C GLY A 17 4.46 -5.23 4.04
N LEU A 18 3.83 -5.78 3.01
CA LEU A 18 3.50 -5.07 1.76
C LEU A 18 2.04 -4.60 1.70
N ILE A 19 1.21 -4.91 2.70
CA ILE A 19 -0.18 -4.43 2.73
C ILE A 19 -0.17 -2.91 2.93
N PRO A 20 -0.72 -2.13 1.98
CA PRO A 20 -0.84 -0.69 2.14
C PRO A 20 -1.77 -0.36 3.31
N LEU A 21 -1.26 0.45 4.24
CA LEU A 21 -2.02 0.94 5.40
C LEU A 21 -2.35 2.42 5.18
N THR A 22 -3.60 2.77 5.48
CA THR A 22 -4.06 4.15 5.63
C THR A 22 -3.92 4.56 7.08
N SER A 23 -3.46 5.78 7.34
CA SER A 23 -3.40 6.31 8.70
C SER A 23 -3.63 7.81 8.76
N ALA A 24 -4.60 8.23 9.58
CA ALA A 24 -4.86 9.64 9.86
C ALA A 24 -3.83 10.26 10.82
N ALA A 25 -3.09 9.44 11.56
CA ALA A 25 -2.11 9.87 12.57
C ALA A 25 -0.66 9.60 12.16
N ALA A 26 -0.40 9.11 10.93
CA ALA A 26 0.94 8.76 10.47
C ALA A 26 1.97 9.89 10.63
N MET A 27 1.54 11.15 10.42
CA MET A 27 2.40 12.31 10.58
C MET A 27 2.79 12.56 12.04
N GLN A 28 1.92 12.23 12.99
CA GLN A 28 2.10 12.42 14.44
C GLN A 28 2.92 11.28 15.07
N MET A 29 2.94 10.10 14.45
CA MET A 29 3.79 9.00 14.89
C MET A 29 5.28 9.35 14.74
N ARG A 30 6.06 8.95 15.75
CA ARG A 30 7.52 9.09 15.76
C ARG A 30 8.16 8.01 14.89
N PHE A 31 9.30 8.32 14.28
CA PHE A 31 10.15 7.28 13.73
C PHE A 31 10.80 6.50 14.87
N SER A 32 11.00 5.19 14.67
CA SER A 32 11.60 4.33 15.69
C SER A 32 12.95 4.85 16.17
N ARG A 33 13.85 5.18 15.23
CA ARG A 33 15.19 5.74 15.51
C ARG A 33 15.18 7.05 16.30
N ASP A 34 14.06 7.79 16.28
CA ASP A 34 13.90 9.07 16.96
C ASP A 34 13.02 8.94 18.21
N CYS A 35 12.69 7.70 18.62
CA CYS A 35 11.82 7.43 19.75
C CYS A 35 12.62 7.41 21.05
N ASN A 36 12.42 8.43 21.88
CA ASN A 36 13.03 8.58 23.20
C ASN A 36 12.45 7.68 24.30
N VAL A 37 11.35 6.97 24.03
CA VAL A 37 10.69 6.11 25.02
C VAL A 37 11.26 4.70 25.01
N CYS A 38 11.61 4.20 23.83
CA CYS A 38 12.12 2.85 23.64
C CYS A 38 13.53 2.81 23.03
N ASP A 39 14.21 3.97 22.97
CA ASP A 39 15.53 4.19 22.37
C ASP A 39 15.70 3.58 20.96
N GLY A 40 14.59 3.39 20.25
CA GLY A 40 14.51 2.81 18.92
C GLY A 40 14.57 1.29 18.80
N ASP A 41 14.92 0.58 19.87
CA ASP A 41 15.02 -0.89 19.89
C ASP A 41 13.69 -1.57 20.22
N GLY A 42 12.79 -0.89 20.93
CA GLY A 42 11.49 -1.43 21.32
C GLY A 42 10.32 -0.99 20.45
N PHE A 43 9.15 -1.53 20.76
CA PHE A 43 7.85 -1.13 20.23
C PHE A 43 7.08 -0.40 21.34
N CYS A 44 6.54 0.78 21.03
CA CYS A 44 5.71 1.54 21.97
C CYS A 44 4.57 2.24 21.22
N GLU A 45 3.61 2.76 21.96
CA GLU A 45 2.42 3.43 21.43
C GLU A 45 2.72 4.65 20.54
N TYR A 46 3.92 5.24 20.64
CA TYR A 46 4.31 6.43 19.87
C TYR A 46 5.00 6.13 18.53
N CYS A 47 5.63 4.96 18.40
CA CYS A 47 6.45 4.61 17.23
C CYS A 47 5.93 3.41 16.45
N SER A 48 4.98 2.65 17.00
CA SER A 48 4.45 1.43 16.40
C SER A 48 2.96 1.25 16.65
N VAL A 49 2.31 0.52 15.75
CA VAL A 49 0.93 0.05 15.88
C VAL A 49 0.90 -1.46 15.81
N GLU A 50 0.22 -2.07 16.77
CA GLU A 50 -0.01 -3.51 16.81
C GLU A 50 -1.15 -3.92 15.89
N PHE A 51 -0.98 -5.05 15.21
CA PHE A 51 -2.00 -5.65 14.38
C PHE A 51 -2.33 -7.06 14.86
N LEU A 52 -3.48 -7.54 14.39
CA LEU A 52 -3.99 -8.82 14.79
C LEU A 52 -4.56 -9.57 13.60
N LEU A 53 -4.04 -10.76 13.34
CA LEU A 53 -4.57 -11.67 12.35
C LEU A 53 -4.87 -13.00 13.04
N SER A 54 -6.15 -13.36 13.07
CA SER A 54 -6.60 -14.65 13.58
C SER A 54 -7.56 -15.25 12.58
N ALA A 55 -7.17 -16.38 12.00
CA ALA A 55 -7.92 -17.11 11.00
C ALA A 55 -7.73 -18.60 11.26
N ARG A 56 -8.83 -19.34 11.36
CA ARG A 56 -8.83 -20.78 11.63
C ARG A 56 -9.79 -21.48 10.69
N ALA A 57 -9.29 -22.45 9.93
CA ALA A 57 -10.14 -23.33 9.14
C ALA A 57 -10.84 -24.31 10.10
N THR A 58 -12.17 -24.28 10.14
CA THR A 58 -12.98 -25.14 11.02
C THR A 58 -13.42 -26.43 10.33
N ASP A 59 -13.53 -26.43 9.01
CA ASP A 59 -14.02 -27.57 8.22
C ASP A 59 -12.85 -28.21 7.46
N SER A 60 -12.77 -29.55 7.48
CA SER A 60 -11.63 -30.32 6.96
C SER A 60 -11.49 -30.33 5.44
N ASP A 61 -12.52 -29.88 4.71
CA ASP A 61 -12.61 -29.99 3.25
C ASP A 61 -12.77 -28.64 2.54
N GLN A 62 -12.53 -27.53 3.27
CA GLN A 62 -12.64 -26.18 2.71
C GLN A 62 -11.35 -25.38 2.92
N THR A 63 -10.89 -24.76 1.84
CA THR A 63 -9.81 -23.76 1.89
C THR A 63 -10.35 -22.47 2.51
N LEU A 64 -9.74 -22.02 3.59
CA LEU A 64 -10.03 -20.71 4.17
C LEU A 64 -9.25 -19.63 3.43
N GLU A 65 -9.97 -18.71 2.78
CA GLU A 65 -9.37 -17.51 2.21
C GLU A 65 -9.12 -16.47 3.33
N VAL A 66 -7.88 -16.02 3.45
CA VAL A 66 -7.47 -14.99 4.41
C VAL A 66 -7.06 -13.75 3.64
N THR A 67 -7.64 -12.61 4.00
CA THR A 67 -7.49 -11.35 3.28
C THR A 67 -6.99 -10.24 4.21
N SER A 68 -6.62 -9.10 3.63
CA SER A 68 -6.26 -7.91 4.42
C SER A 68 -7.39 -7.38 5.31
N ASN A 69 -8.65 -7.79 5.08
CA ASN A 69 -9.78 -7.43 5.94
C ASN A 69 -9.79 -8.18 7.28
N ASP A 70 -9.13 -9.34 7.34
CA ASP A 70 -9.00 -10.14 8.56
C ASP A 70 -7.93 -9.57 9.51
N LEU A 71 -7.16 -8.60 9.03
CA LEU A 71 -6.16 -7.85 9.78
C LEU A 71 -6.83 -6.74 10.61
N ARG A 72 -6.91 -6.95 11.92
CA ARG A 72 -7.46 -5.98 12.89
C ARG A 72 -6.35 -5.10 13.44
N SER A 73 -6.52 -3.79 13.45
CA SER A 73 -5.57 -2.87 14.10
C SER A 73 -5.96 -2.60 15.54
N ALA A 74 -4.96 -2.45 16.42
CA ALA A 74 -5.16 -1.93 17.76
C ALA A 74 -5.50 -0.42 17.76
N ASP A 75 -5.06 0.34 16.75
CA ASP A 75 -5.40 1.76 16.57
C ASP A 75 -6.39 1.92 15.41
N PRO A 76 -7.66 2.33 15.66
CA PRO A 76 -8.64 2.54 14.59
C PRO A 76 -8.24 3.62 13.58
N LYS A 77 -7.28 4.49 13.91
CA LYS A 77 -6.75 5.50 12.99
C LYS A 77 -5.85 4.90 11.93
N VAL A 78 -5.39 3.65 12.09
CA VAL A 78 -4.52 2.93 11.15
C VAL A 78 -5.25 1.68 10.66
N CYS A 79 -5.52 1.60 9.35
CA CYS A 79 -6.29 0.50 8.79
C CYS A 79 -5.77 0.12 7.39
N PRO A 80 -5.89 -1.15 6.98
CA PRO A 80 -5.62 -1.55 5.59
C PRO A 80 -6.42 -0.69 4.60
N SER A 81 -5.79 -0.26 3.50
CA SER A 81 -6.42 0.64 2.52
C SER A 81 -7.61 0.00 1.81
N THR A 82 -7.58 -1.33 1.64
CA THR A 82 -8.57 -2.10 0.89
C THR A 82 -9.72 -2.54 1.79
N ARG A 83 -10.35 -1.62 2.53
CA ARG A 83 -11.66 -1.93 3.12
C ARG A 83 -12.72 -1.79 2.03
N LEU A 84 -13.01 -2.90 1.35
CA LEU A 84 -14.30 -3.06 0.68
C LEU A 84 -15.41 -2.87 1.73
N ALA A 85 -16.52 -2.25 1.33
CA ALA A 85 -17.64 -1.93 2.21
C ALA A 85 -18.07 -3.13 3.09
N PRO A 86 -18.61 -2.90 4.30
CA PRO A 86 -18.78 -3.94 5.31
C PRO A 86 -19.95 -4.88 4.97
N SER A 87 -19.75 -5.80 4.04
CA SER A 87 -20.67 -6.93 3.83
C SER A 87 -20.07 -8.17 4.49
N SER A 88 -20.67 -8.56 5.62
CA SER A 88 -20.42 -9.78 6.39
C SER A 88 -19.08 -9.83 7.14
N ARG A 89 -19.03 -9.18 8.30
CA ARG A 89 -18.08 -9.54 9.35
C ARG A 89 -18.50 -10.90 9.93
N ARG A 90 -17.79 -11.99 9.60
CA ARG A 90 -17.86 -13.22 10.41
C ARG A 90 -16.94 -13.02 11.61
N SER A 91 -17.53 -12.87 12.79
CA SER A 91 -16.79 -12.94 14.04
C SER A 91 -16.29 -14.38 14.22
N ILE A 92 -15.00 -14.59 14.04
CA ILE A 92 -14.35 -15.85 14.37
C ILE A 92 -13.95 -15.75 15.85
N ASN A 93 -14.76 -16.35 16.72
CA ASN A 93 -14.38 -16.57 18.12
C ASN A 93 -13.52 -17.84 18.17
N THR A 94 -12.25 -17.73 18.55
CA THR A 94 -11.50 -18.83 19.19
C THR A 94 -10.28 -18.28 19.91
N ASP A 95 -10.02 -18.83 21.09
CA ASP A 95 -8.86 -18.59 21.95
C ASP A 95 -7.58 -19.04 21.24
N PHE A 96 -6.84 -18.11 20.63
CA PHE A 96 -5.48 -18.36 20.12
C PHE A 96 -4.66 -17.07 20.19
N GLU A 97 -3.40 -17.18 20.61
CA GLU A 97 -2.49 -16.05 20.82
C GLU A 97 -2.33 -15.23 19.53
N PRO A 98 -2.92 -14.04 19.48
CA PRO A 98 -3.06 -13.35 18.23
C PRO A 98 -1.91 -12.35 18.12
N ASN A 99 -1.09 -12.42 17.07
CA ASN A 99 -0.05 -11.42 16.80
C ASN A 99 0.14 -11.30 15.29
N ALA A 100 -0.43 -10.26 14.67
CA ALA A 100 0.09 -9.79 13.38
C ALA A 100 1.07 -8.67 13.70
N GLY A 101 2.34 -8.87 13.36
CA GLY A 101 3.43 -8.07 13.91
C GLY A 101 3.27 -6.55 13.87
N GLU A 102 4.14 -5.88 14.62
CA GLU A 102 4.10 -4.45 14.86
C GLU A 102 4.52 -3.66 13.61
N GLN A 103 3.72 -2.67 13.25
CA GLN A 103 3.97 -1.80 12.10
C GLN A 103 4.56 -0.47 12.55
N ARG A 104 5.63 -0.03 11.90
CA ARG A 104 6.35 1.22 12.21
C ARG A 104 6.27 2.19 11.05
N LYS A 105 6.30 3.48 11.37
CA LYS A 105 6.49 4.55 10.38
C LYS A 105 7.89 4.43 9.77
N GLY A 106 7.98 4.55 8.44
CA GLY A 106 9.24 4.52 7.72
C GLY A 106 9.22 5.40 6.48
N ILE A 107 10.30 5.35 5.70
CA ILE A 107 10.53 6.21 4.53
C ILE A 107 10.71 5.32 3.30
N GLY A 108 10.04 5.64 2.19
CA GLY A 108 10.15 4.86 0.95
C GLY A 108 11.57 4.69 0.41
N LYS A 109 12.49 5.61 0.75
CA LYS A 109 13.92 5.50 0.44
C LYS A 109 14.60 4.33 1.17
N ASP A 110 14.15 4.00 2.38
CA ASP A 110 14.72 2.91 3.18
C ASP A 110 14.17 1.55 2.72
N HIS A 111 12.90 1.49 2.33
CA HIS A 111 12.27 0.27 1.81
C HIS A 111 11.01 0.57 0.99
N ALA A 112 10.79 -0.17 -0.10
CA ALA A 112 9.65 0.01 -1.01
C ALA A 112 8.27 -0.09 -0.31
N LYS A 113 8.16 -0.93 0.73
CA LYS A 113 6.94 -1.05 1.58
C LYS A 113 6.47 0.26 2.22
N TRP A 114 7.38 1.23 2.38
CA TRP A 114 7.09 2.55 2.93
C TRP A 114 6.91 3.63 1.85
N SER A 115 6.92 3.26 0.57
CA SER A 115 6.57 4.20 -0.49
C SER A 115 5.09 4.54 -0.40
N PRO A 116 4.71 5.82 -0.23
CA PRO A 116 3.31 6.22 -0.20
C PRO A 116 2.68 6.25 -1.60
N ALA A 117 3.49 6.13 -2.65
CA ALA A 117 3.05 6.16 -4.04
C ALA A 117 3.45 4.87 -4.75
N ALA A 118 2.53 4.32 -5.55
CA ALA A 118 2.81 3.15 -6.38
C ALA A 118 3.71 3.50 -7.57
N THR A 119 3.50 4.67 -8.19
CA THR A 119 4.34 5.19 -9.27
C THR A 119 4.21 6.71 -9.31
N VAL A 120 5.33 7.41 -9.44
CA VAL A 120 5.38 8.85 -9.70
C VAL A 120 6.21 9.05 -10.95
N THR A 121 5.62 9.65 -11.98
CA THR A 121 6.29 9.98 -13.23
C THR A 121 6.06 11.44 -13.55
N PHE A 122 7.07 12.08 -14.13
CA PHE A 122 6.94 13.40 -14.73
C PHE A 122 7.30 13.26 -16.22
N MET A 123 6.57 13.98 -17.05
CA MET A 123 6.86 14.09 -18.47
C MET A 123 7.03 15.56 -18.79
N TYR A 124 8.07 15.88 -19.55
CA TYR A 124 8.22 17.22 -20.08
C TYR A 124 7.12 17.47 -21.10
N GLU A 125 6.60 18.70 -21.09
CA GLU A 125 5.79 19.16 -22.20
C GLU A 125 6.68 19.20 -23.46
N PRO A 126 6.30 18.54 -24.55
CA PRO A 126 7.10 18.52 -25.76
C PRO A 126 7.04 19.90 -26.44
N ASP A 127 8.20 20.53 -26.65
CA ASP A 127 8.30 21.74 -27.48
C ASP A 127 8.31 21.34 -28.95
N ILE A 128 7.19 21.59 -29.63
CA ILE A 128 7.00 21.30 -31.04
C ILE A 128 6.85 22.56 -31.88
N ASP A 129 7.03 23.75 -31.31
CA ASP A 129 6.79 25.02 -32.02
C ASP A 129 7.80 25.30 -33.13
N THR A 130 8.97 24.69 -33.06
CA THR A 130 10.01 24.79 -34.09
C THR A 130 9.80 23.86 -35.28
N LEU A 131 8.84 22.94 -35.21
CA LEU A 131 8.59 21.95 -36.28
C LEU A 131 7.77 22.55 -37.43
N ALA A 132 8.07 22.11 -38.64
CA ALA A 132 7.24 22.42 -39.81
C ALA A 132 5.85 21.76 -39.67
N LEU A 133 4.85 22.28 -40.38
CA LEU A 133 3.46 21.80 -40.27
C LEU A 133 3.30 20.31 -40.61
N ASP A 134 4.05 19.80 -41.58
CA ASP A 134 4.02 18.39 -41.97
C ASP A 134 4.66 17.49 -40.90
N GLU A 135 5.71 17.98 -40.24
CA GLU A 135 6.36 17.30 -39.11
C GLU A 135 5.45 17.28 -37.88
N LYS A 136 4.76 18.39 -37.59
CA LYS A 136 3.75 18.47 -36.52
C LYS A 136 2.63 17.43 -36.75
N ARG A 137 2.15 17.29 -37.99
CA ARG A 137 1.12 16.31 -38.33
C ARG A 137 1.62 14.88 -38.16
N SER A 138 2.81 14.56 -38.67
CA SER A 138 3.41 13.23 -38.54
C SER A 138 3.64 12.86 -37.08
N TRP A 139 4.06 13.82 -36.25
CA TRP A 139 4.27 13.62 -34.82
C TRP A 139 2.96 13.35 -34.06
N VAL A 140 1.92 14.15 -34.30
CA VAL A 140 0.58 13.93 -33.74
C VAL A 140 0.05 12.54 -34.13
N GLU A 141 0.23 12.14 -35.39
CA GLU A 141 -0.22 10.84 -35.91
C GLU A 141 0.58 9.66 -35.35
N SER A 142 1.87 9.88 -35.04
CA SER A 142 2.72 8.88 -34.38
C SER A 142 2.34 8.62 -32.91
N SER A 143 1.54 9.49 -32.29
CA SER A 143 1.14 9.33 -30.89
C SER A 143 0.15 8.17 -30.74
N PRO A 144 0.52 7.07 -30.07
CA PRO A 144 -0.33 5.87 -29.97
C PRO A 144 -1.61 6.13 -29.16
N THR A 145 -1.60 7.14 -28.29
CA THR A 145 -2.71 7.48 -27.39
C THR A 145 -3.52 8.68 -27.88
N LYS A 146 -3.15 9.29 -29.02
CA LYS A 146 -3.82 10.46 -29.63
C LYS A 146 -4.09 11.61 -28.66
N VAL A 147 -3.09 11.91 -27.81
CA VAL A 147 -3.21 12.94 -26.77
C VAL A 147 -3.14 14.36 -27.36
N PHE A 148 -2.62 14.49 -28.57
CA PHE A 148 -2.39 15.77 -29.25
C PHE A 148 -3.32 15.92 -30.45
N HIS A 149 -3.79 17.14 -30.72
CA HIS A 149 -4.64 17.45 -31.86
C HIS A 149 -4.21 18.77 -32.49
N LEU A 150 -4.02 18.80 -33.81
CA LEU A 150 -3.70 20.04 -34.51
C LEU A 150 -4.98 20.86 -34.75
N ASP A 151 -5.05 22.08 -34.22
CA ASP A 151 -6.13 23.01 -34.52
C ASP A 151 -6.07 23.42 -36.01
N PRO A 152 -7.14 23.25 -36.79
CA PRO A 152 -7.15 23.53 -38.23
C PRO A 152 -7.04 25.02 -38.58
N ILE A 153 -7.32 25.92 -37.63
CA ILE A 153 -7.35 27.38 -37.83
C ILE A 153 -6.04 28.00 -37.35
N THR A 154 -5.61 27.68 -36.14
CA THR A 154 -4.40 28.27 -35.53
C THR A 154 -3.13 27.51 -35.88
N LYS A 155 -3.25 26.25 -36.35
CA LYS A 155 -2.14 25.30 -36.60
C LYS A 155 -1.26 25.07 -35.36
N GLN A 156 -1.83 25.29 -34.19
CA GLN A 156 -1.26 24.99 -32.88
C GLN A 156 -1.72 23.60 -32.42
N TYR A 157 -1.03 23.02 -31.44
CA TYR A 157 -1.26 21.68 -30.90
C TYR A 157 -2.07 21.71 -29.60
#